data_AF-A0A8H7YR74-F1
#
_entry.id   AF-A0A8H7YR74-F1
#
_cell.length_a   1.000
_cell.length_b   1.000
_cell.length_c   1.000
_cell.angle_alpha   90.00
_cell.angle_beta   90.00
_cell.angle_gamma   90.00
#
_symmetry.space_group_name_H-M   'P 1'
#
loop_
_entity.id
_entity.type
_entity.pdbx_description
1 polymer ?
#
loop_
_entity_poly.entity_id
_entity_poly.type
_entity_poly.pdbx_seq_one_letter_code
_entity_poly.pdbx_strand_id
1 'polypeptide(L)'
;MRIAAGHSYGLAMSWKSDFENCYLLIPVVHLFFFFLTPLLNQVFVWGHMATATGTGWAQLRQQARSLETQTETLFHTYAQYASLSQLPMTPSEDEVKAESQIHEILERREALISQLARLLDSESALTSSALKQNNLSRHREILRDHRRELKRLNSAIAETRDRANLLSNVRSDINAYRSSASSNQNNNNAEAEYMLEERGHLENSHNMMDSVLSQAYAVNENFGLQRESLARINRRIVGAASHVPGMNSLIHKIGAKRRRDGIILGVFIGVCFLIVFFFR
;
A
#
# COMPACT_ATOMS: atom_id res chain seq x y z
N MET A 1 -5.92 25.48 29.03
CA MET A 1 -6.29 26.91 29.06
C MET A 1 -6.43 27.38 27.61
N ARG A 2 -7.66 27.63 27.16
CA ARG A 2 -8.03 28.09 25.81
C ARG A 2 -7.86 29.61 25.71
N ILE A 3 -7.20 30.13 24.67
CA ILE A 3 -7.29 31.51 24.15
C ILE A 3 -6.75 31.45 22.69
N ALA A 4 -7.31 32.03 21.63
CA ALA A 4 -8.60 32.64 21.35
C ALA A 4 -8.78 32.68 19.82
N ALA A 5 -9.97 32.33 19.35
CA ALA A 5 -10.47 32.69 18.04
C ALA A 5 -11.08 34.09 18.15
N GLY A 6 -10.55 35.05 17.40
CA GLY A 6 -11.01 36.45 17.46
C GLY A 6 -10.74 37.17 16.16
N HIS A 7 -11.50 36.82 15.11
CA HIS A 7 -11.61 37.60 13.88
C HIS A 7 -12.92 37.21 13.17
N SER A 8 -14.06 37.73 13.64
CA SER A 8 -15.33 37.75 12.88
C SER A 8 -16.46 38.60 13.48
N TYR A 9 -16.22 39.41 14.52
CA TYR A 9 -17.28 40.23 15.14
C TYR A 9 -17.38 41.67 14.59
N GLY A 10 -16.62 42.02 13.54
CA GLY A 10 -16.53 43.39 13.03
C GLY A 10 -17.66 43.85 12.09
N LEU A 11 -18.48 42.94 11.54
CA LEU A 11 -19.55 43.31 10.58
C LEU A 11 -20.95 43.39 11.18
N ALA A 12 -21.16 43.02 12.45
CA ALA A 12 -22.49 42.93 13.04
C ALA A 12 -23.04 44.26 13.62
N MET A 13 -22.22 45.30 13.79
CA MET A 13 -22.65 46.54 14.45
C MET A 13 -23.12 47.65 13.50
N SER A 14 -22.84 47.58 12.20
CA SER A 14 -23.24 48.64 11.25
C SER A 14 -24.70 48.56 10.77
N TRP A 15 -25.43 47.50 11.12
CA TRP A 15 -26.84 47.33 10.73
C TRP A 15 -27.83 47.68 11.85
N LYS A 16 -27.33 48.07 13.02
CA LYS A 16 -28.17 48.26 14.21
C LYS A 16 -28.85 49.64 14.28
N SER A 17 -28.39 50.62 13.50
CA SER A 17 -28.91 52.00 13.56
C SER A 17 -30.06 52.31 12.59
N ASP A 18 -30.37 51.43 11.62
CA ASP A 18 -31.47 51.65 10.65
C ASP A 18 -32.75 50.88 11.01
N PHE A 19 -32.77 50.19 12.16
CA PHE A 19 -33.84 49.26 12.54
C PHE A 19 -34.72 49.75 13.69
N GLU A 20 -34.95 51.07 13.82
CA GLU A 20 -35.87 51.63 14.83
C GLU A 20 -37.29 51.89 14.34
N ASN A 21 -37.65 51.54 13.09
CA ASN A 21 -38.98 51.87 12.55
C ASN A 21 -39.80 50.72 11.94
N CYS A 22 -39.55 49.46 12.33
CA CYS A 22 -40.32 48.33 11.79
C CYS A 22 -40.80 47.35 12.88
N TYR A 23 -41.72 47.80 13.73
CA TYR A 23 -42.47 46.94 14.67
C TYR A 23 -43.28 45.83 13.97
N LEU A 24 -43.45 45.86 12.64
CA LEU A 24 -44.16 44.83 11.87
C LEU A 24 -43.29 43.66 11.37
N LEU A 25 -41.95 43.70 11.47
CA LEU A 25 -41.07 42.63 10.95
C LEU A 25 -40.68 41.55 11.98
N ILE A 26 -40.90 41.82 13.27
CA ILE A 26 -40.57 40.91 14.38
C ILE A 26 -41.26 39.53 14.26
N PRO A 27 -42.56 39.40 13.91
CA PRO A 27 -43.20 38.09 13.84
C PRO A 27 -42.69 37.24 12.66
N VAL A 28 -42.27 37.86 11.55
CA VAL A 28 -41.81 37.15 10.34
C VAL A 28 -40.43 36.53 10.54
N VAL A 29 -39.53 37.26 11.22
CA VAL A 29 -38.17 36.76 11.54
C VAL A 29 -38.21 35.65 12.59
N HIS A 30 -39.14 35.72 13.56
CA HIS A 30 -39.31 34.67 14.57
C HIS A 30 -39.91 33.38 14.01
N LEU A 31 -40.88 33.46 13.09
CA LEU A 31 -41.43 32.32 12.36
C LEU A 31 -40.38 31.64 11.46
N PHE A 32 -39.48 32.44 10.86
CA PHE A 32 -38.38 31.93 10.04
C PHE A 32 -37.38 31.09 10.86
N PHE A 33 -37.03 31.54 12.07
CA PHE A 33 -36.12 30.79 12.96
C PHE A 33 -36.75 29.52 13.56
N PHE A 34 -38.06 29.53 13.82
CA PHE A 34 -38.77 28.39 14.42
C PHE A 34 -39.01 27.24 13.44
N PHE A 35 -39.14 27.53 12.13
CA PHE A 35 -39.33 26.49 11.10
C PHE A 35 -38.02 25.89 10.56
N LEU A 36 -36.89 26.59 10.65
CA LEU A 36 -35.62 26.15 10.05
C LEU A 36 -34.76 25.24 10.97
N THR A 37 -34.97 25.33 12.28
CA THR A 37 -34.21 24.57 13.30
C THR A 37 -34.39 23.05 13.25
N PRO A 38 -35.60 22.48 13.07
CA PRO A 38 -35.77 21.02 13.03
C PRO A 38 -35.19 20.37 11.76
N LEU A 39 -35.05 21.13 10.66
CA LEU A 39 -34.59 20.62 9.36
C LEU A 39 -33.04 20.54 9.28
N LEU A 40 -32.34 21.48 9.93
CA LEU A 40 -30.88 21.43 10.09
C LEU A 40 -30.43 20.26 10.99
N ASN A 41 -31.23 19.90 12.00
CA ASN A 41 -30.89 18.82 12.93
C ASN A 41 -31.06 17.42 12.30
N GLN A 42 -32.02 17.25 11.37
CA GLN A 42 -32.24 15.99 10.63
C GLN A 42 -31.11 15.68 9.63
N VAL A 43 -30.50 16.71 9.03
CA VAL A 43 -29.38 16.54 8.09
C VAL A 43 -28.08 16.16 8.81
N PHE A 44 -27.89 16.61 10.06
CA PHE A 44 -26.67 16.34 10.83
C PHE A 44 -26.62 14.93 11.44
N VAL A 45 -27.78 14.36 11.81
CA VAL A 45 -27.89 13.01 12.39
C VAL A 45 -27.73 11.91 11.32
N TRP A 46 -28.19 12.14 10.08
CA TRP A 46 -28.07 11.16 9.00
C TRP A 46 -26.66 11.01 8.41
N GLY A 47 -25.74 11.92 8.74
CA GLY A 47 -24.34 11.88 8.29
C GLY A 47 -23.39 11.04 9.15
N HIS A 48 -23.77 10.72 10.39
CA HIS A 48 -22.86 10.06 11.34
C HIS A 48 -23.13 8.57 11.57
N MET A 49 -24.26 8.02 11.10
CA MET A 49 -24.66 6.64 11.42
C MET A 49 -24.48 5.62 10.28
N ALA A 50 -23.92 6.03 9.14
CA ALA A 50 -23.56 5.11 8.06
C ALA A 50 -22.03 4.89 8.00
N THR A 51 -21.60 3.67 8.35
CA THR A 51 -20.34 3.01 7.92
C THR A 51 -19.00 3.38 8.59
N ALA A 52 -18.88 3.20 9.91
CA ALA A 52 -17.55 3.15 10.55
C ALA A 52 -16.78 1.84 10.27
N THR A 53 -17.47 0.70 10.14
CA THR A 53 -16.84 -0.63 10.01
C THR A 53 -16.38 -0.97 8.58
N GLY A 54 -17.13 -0.55 7.56
CA GLY A 54 -16.78 -0.78 6.15
C GLY A 54 -15.54 -0.02 5.68
N THR A 55 -15.35 1.20 6.18
CA THR A 55 -14.22 2.08 5.85
C THR A 55 -12.92 1.58 6.48
N GLY A 56 -12.97 1.12 7.74
CA GLY A 56 -11.80 0.60 8.45
C GLY A 56 -11.24 -0.70 7.84
N TRP A 57 -12.11 -1.63 7.44
CA TRP A 57 -11.66 -2.88 6.80
C TRP A 57 -10.98 -2.63 5.46
N ALA A 58 -11.54 -1.73 4.63
CA ALA A 58 -10.96 -1.36 3.34
C ALA A 58 -9.57 -0.73 3.50
N GLN A 59 -9.40 0.15 4.49
CA GLN A 59 -8.12 0.80 4.81
C GLN A 59 -7.06 -0.22 5.27
N LEU A 60 -7.41 -1.11 6.22
CA LEU A 60 -6.49 -2.14 6.69
C LEU A 60 -6.10 -3.10 5.56
N ARG A 61 -7.05 -3.51 4.72
CA ARG A 61 -6.74 -4.34 3.56
C ARG A 61 -5.77 -3.65 2.60
N GLN A 62 -5.95 -2.35 2.36
CA GLN A 62 -5.03 -1.60 1.50
C GLN A 62 -3.63 -1.55 2.11
N GLN A 63 -3.53 -1.36 3.42
CA GLN A 63 -2.26 -1.41 4.14
C GLN A 63 -1.62 -2.81 4.11
N ALA A 64 -2.41 -3.89 4.20
CA ALA A 64 -1.91 -5.26 4.06
C ALA A 64 -1.27 -5.49 2.68
N ARG A 65 -1.90 -4.98 1.61
CA ARG A 65 -1.36 -5.02 0.25
C ARG A 65 -0.09 -4.19 0.09
N SER A 66 -0.01 -2.99 0.68
CA SER A 66 1.21 -2.19 0.60
C SER A 66 2.39 -2.87 1.32
N LEU A 67 2.15 -3.49 2.48
CA LEU A 67 3.20 -4.23 3.19
C LEU A 67 3.61 -5.50 2.44
N GLU A 68 2.69 -6.16 1.72
CA GLU A 68 3.00 -7.29 0.86
C GLU A 68 3.98 -6.91 -0.26
N THR A 69 3.71 -5.83 -1.01
CA THR A 69 4.62 -5.32 -2.04
C THR A 69 5.98 -4.89 -1.49
N GLN A 70 6.00 -4.27 -0.31
CA GLN A 70 7.26 -3.94 0.37
C GLN A 70 8.05 -5.21 0.74
N THR A 71 7.35 -6.26 1.18
CA THR A 71 7.98 -7.55 1.51
C THR A 71 8.62 -8.18 0.26
N GLU A 72 7.93 -8.15 -0.88
CA GLU A 72 8.47 -8.66 -2.16
C GLU A 72 9.73 -7.91 -2.58
N THR A 73 9.76 -6.58 -2.39
CA THR A 73 10.92 -5.76 -2.71
C THR A 73 12.13 -6.12 -1.84
N LEU A 74 11.91 -6.32 -0.53
CA LEU A 74 12.96 -6.77 0.39
C LEU A 74 13.44 -8.20 0.07
N PHE A 75 12.55 -9.10 -0.35
CA PHE A 75 12.94 -10.42 -0.81
C PHE A 75 13.78 -10.38 -2.08
N HIS A 76 13.47 -9.49 -3.02
CA HIS A 76 14.30 -9.31 -4.21
C HIS A 76 15.73 -8.89 -3.86
N THR A 77 15.90 -7.98 -2.90
CA THR A 77 17.26 -7.57 -2.46
C THR A 77 17.93 -8.68 -1.66
N TYR A 78 17.21 -9.37 -0.78
CA TYR A 78 17.78 -10.43 0.06
C TYR A 78 18.16 -11.68 -0.75
N ALA A 79 17.37 -12.04 -1.77
CA ALA A 79 17.66 -13.17 -2.65
C ALA A 79 18.95 -12.97 -3.48
N GLN A 80 19.43 -11.73 -3.67
CA GLN A 80 20.71 -11.48 -4.33
C GLN A 80 21.86 -12.14 -3.56
N TYR A 81 21.82 -12.12 -2.23
CA TYR A 81 22.86 -12.78 -1.41
C TYR A 81 22.90 -14.29 -1.64
N ALA A 82 21.76 -14.94 -1.88
CA ALA A 82 21.71 -16.37 -2.21
C ALA A 82 22.34 -16.69 -3.57
N SER A 83 22.38 -15.72 -4.50
CA SER A 83 22.94 -15.88 -5.85
C SER A 83 24.43 -15.53 -5.97
N LEU A 84 25.03 -14.92 -4.95
CA LEU A 84 26.45 -14.56 -4.97
C LEU A 84 27.33 -15.81 -4.89
N SER A 85 28.23 -16.01 -5.85
CA SER A 85 29.14 -17.17 -5.86
C SER A 85 30.24 -17.12 -4.80
N GLN A 86 30.56 -15.92 -4.31
CA GLN A 86 31.52 -15.68 -3.24
C GLN A 86 30.88 -14.77 -2.20
N LEU A 87 30.31 -15.38 -1.17
CA LEU A 87 29.85 -14.65 0.01
C LEU A 87 31.00 -14.46 0.99
N PRO A 88 31.17 -13.26 1.59
CA PRO A 88 32.10 -13.06 2.68
C PRO A 88 31.78 -14.02 3.84
N MET A 89 32.78 -14.47 4.59
CA MET A 89 32.57 -15.46 5.68
C MET A 89 31.68 -14.92 6.80
N THR A 90 31.67 -13.60 7.02
CA THR A 90 30.74 -12.92 7.93
C THR A 90 29.64 -12.20 7.15
N PRO A 91 28.38 -12.22 7.63
CA PRO A 91 27.30 -11.49 6.97
C PRO A 91 27.60 -10.00 6.95
N SER A 92 27.33 -9.37 5.79
CA SER A 92 27.49 -7.91 5.64
C SER A 92 26.48 -7.21 6.54
N GLU A 93 26.80 -5.99 6.99
CA GLU A 93 25.87 -5.18 7.77
C GLU A 93 24.54 -4.98 7.02
N ASP A 94 24.60 -4.86 5.69
CA ASP A 94 23.42 -4.70 4.83
C ASP A 94 22.60 -6.00 4.69
N GLU A 95 23.24 -7.18 4.75
CA GLU A 95 22.59 -8.50 4.74
C GLU A 95 21.77 -8.67 6.02
N VAL A 96 22.39 -8.40 7.17
CA VAL A 96 21.74 -8.49 8.49
C VAL A 96 20.59 -7.48 8.59
N LYS A 97 20.80 -6.24 8.10
CA LYS A 97 19.74 -5.23 8.05
C LYS A 97 18.58 -5.69 7.18
N ALA A 98 18.84 -6.20 5.98
CA ALA A 98 17.78 -6.68 5.08
C ALA A 98 16.98 -7.84 5.70
N GLU A 99 17.66 -8.82 6.31
CA GLU A 99 17.00 -9.93 7.00
C GLU A 99 16.14 -9.42 8.17
N SER A 100 16.66 -8.50 8.99
CA SER A 100 15.93 -7.92 10.12
C SER A 100 14.68 -7.15 9.67
N GLN A 101 14.76 -6.41 8.56
CA GLN A 101 13.62 -5.69 7.98
C GLN A 101 12.55 -6.66 7.45
N ILE A 102 12.96 -7.79 6.87
CA ILE A 102 12.03 -8.84 6.44
C ILE A 102 11.31 -9.43 7.67
N HIS A 103 12.03 -9.72 8.75
CA HIS A 103 11.39 -10.20 9.98
C HIS A 103 10.38 -9.18 10.54
N GLU A 104 10.77 -7.91 10.64
CA GLU A 104 9.90 -6.84 11.15
C GLU A 104 8.63 -6.70 10.30
N ILE A 105 8.75 -6.69 8.97
CA ILE A 105 7.58 -6.51 8.09
C ILE A 105 6.65 -7.72 8.13
N LEU A 106 7.17 -8.94 8.27
CA LEU A 106 6.36 -10.15 8.41
C LEU A 106 5.58 -10.15 9.73
N GLU A 107 6.19 -9.74 10.84
CA GLU A 107 5.51 -9.56 12.13
C GLU A 107 4.41 -8.49 12.04
N ARG A 108 4.71 -7.36 11.40
CA ARG A 108 3.74 -6.28 11.18
C ARG A 108 2.54 -6.75 10.34
N ARG A 109 2.79 -7.58 9.31
CA ARG A 109 1.74 -8.18 8.48
C ARG A 109 0.87 -9.16 9.28
N GLU A 110 1.46 -9.98 10.14
CA GLU A 110 0.72 -10.89 11.02
C GLU A 110 -0.22 -10.12 11.96
N ALA A 111 0.28 -9.06 12.59
CA ALA A 111 -0.51 -8.22 13.47
C ALA A 111 -1.69 -7.57 12.74
N LEU A 112 -1.47 -7.10 11.50
CA LEU A 112 -2.51 -6.49 10.67
C LEU A 112 -3.55 -7.52 10.20
N ILE A 113 -3.11 -8.69 9.75
CA ILE A 113 -4.00 -9.80 9.38
C ILE A 113 -4.86 -10.24 10.58
N SER A 114 -4.29 -10.25 11.77
CA SER A 114 -5.02 -10.51 13.02
C SER A 114 -6.09 -9.44 13.30
N GLN A 115 -5.82 -8.17 13.02
CA GLN A 115 -6.83 -7.10 13.13
C GLN A 115 -7.95 -7.26 12.09
N LEU A 116 -7.61 -7.60 10.84
CA LEU A 116 -8.59 -7.89 9.79
C LEU A 116 -9.49 -9.08 10.16
N ALA A 117 -8.94 -10.10 10.81
CA ALA A 117 -9.70 -11.23 11.33
C ALA A 117 -10.70 -10.80 12.41
N ARG A 118 -10.24 -10.05 13.42
CA ARG A 118 -11.11 -9.55 14.51
C ARG A 118 -12.27 -8.68 14.00
N LEU A 119 -12.01 -7.85 12.98
CA LEU A 119 -13.06 -7.04 12.36
C LEU A 119 -14.08 -7.87 11.57
N LEU A 120 -13.67 -9.02 11.05
CA LEU A 120 -14.56 -9.93 10.36
C LEU A 120 -15.39 -10.74 11.35
N ASP A 121 -14.78 -11.16 12.46
CA ASP A 121 -15.44 -11.90 13.53
C ASP A 121 -16.47 -11.04 14.29
N SER A 122 -16.28 -9.72 14.31
CA SER A 122 -17.24 -8.77 14.92
C SER A 122 -18.41 -8.40 14.00
N GLU A 123 -18.39 -8.82 12.74
CA GLU A 123 -19.48 -8.61 11.79
C GLU A 123 -20.57 -9.66 12.02
N SER A 124 -21.85 -9.25 12.04
CA SER A 124 -22.95 -10.21 12.24
C SER A 124 -22.98 -11.26 11.13
N ALA A 125 -23.44 -12.48 11.42
CA ALA A 125 -23.54 -13.55 10.43
C ALA A 125 -24.38 -13.16 9.20
N LEU A 126 -25.36 -12.25 9.37
CA LEU A 126 -26.22 -11.72 8.31
C LEU A 126 -25.53 -10.68 7.40
N THR A 127 -24.43 -10.08 7.88
CA THR A 127 -23.61 -9.09 7.14
C THR A 127 -22.24 -9.65 6.73
N SER A 128 -21.95 -10.90 7.08
CA SER A 128 -20.66 -11.53 6.82
C SER A 128 -20.41 -11.65 5.31
N SER A 129 -19.31 -11.04 4.86
CA SER A 129 -18.95 -11.01 3.45
C SER A 129 -18.00 -12.15 3.09
N ALA A 130 -18.47 -13.09 2.25
CA ALA A 130 -17.64 -14.16 1.68
C ALA A 130 -16.38 -13.62 0.97
N LEU A 131 -16.47 -12.42 0.38
CA LEU A 131 -15.32 -11.73 -0.20
C LEU A 131 -14.29 -11.34 0.87
N LYS A 132 -14.72 -10.76 2.01
CA LYS A 132 -13.79 -10.41 3.09
C LYS A 132 -13.08 -11.65 3.64
N GLN A 133 -13.81 -12.76 3.81
CA GLN A 133 -13.27 -14.05 4.23
C GLN A 133 -12.21 -14.58 3.26
N ASN A 134 -12.50 -14.57 1.95
CA ASN A 134 -11.55 -15.01 0.93
C ASN A 134 -10.27 -14.16 0.93
N ASN A 135 -10.40 -12.84 1.09
CA ASN A 135 -9.24 -11.94 1.13
C ASN A 135 -8.39 -12.16 2.38
N LEU A 136 -9.02 -12.38 3.54
CA LEU A 136 -8.30 -12.74 4.76
C LEU A 136 -7.55 -14.06 4.60
N SER A 137 -8.19 -15.08 4.03
CA SER A 137 -7.55 -16.37 3.71
C SER A 137 -6.33 -16.19 2.82
N ARG A 138 -6.46 -15.39 1.76
CA ARG A 138 -5.37 -15.09 0.83
C ARG A 138 -4.19 -14.40 1.52
N HIS A 139 -4.45 -13.38 2.35
CA HIS A 139 -3.36 -12.71 3.06
C HIS A 139 -2.61 -13.66 4.02
N ARG A 140 -3.31 -14.59 4.66
CA ARG A 140 -2.68 -15.63 5.51
C ARG A 140 -1.82 -16.59 4.70
N GLU A 141 -2.32 -17.04 3.55
CA GLU A 141 -1.58 -17.92 2.65
C GLU A 141 -0.28 -17.27 2.17
N ILE A 142 -0.36 -16.05 1.64
CA ILE A 142 0.81 -15.32 1.15
C ILE A 142 1.81 -15.08 2.28
N LEU A 143 1.35 -14.74 3.49
CA LEU A 143 2.25 -14.58 4.63
C LEU A 143 2.98 -15.88 5.00
N ARG A 144 2.28 -17.03 4.97
CA ARG A 144 2.88 -18.34 5.18
C ARG A 144 3.92 -18.66 4.11
N ASP A 145 3.64 -18.33 2.86
CA ASP A 145 4.53 -18.56 1.73
C ASP A 145 5.80 -17.72 1.86
N HIS A 146 5.66 -16.44 2.20
CA HIS A 146 6.79 -15.54 2.44
C HIS A 146 7.67 -16.01 3.61
N ARG A 147 7.08 -16.54 4.69
CA ARG A 147 7.86 -17.16 5.78
C ARG A 147 8.63 -18.40 5.34
N ARG A 148 8.07 -19.20 4.44
CA ARG A 148 8.76 -20.36 3.86
C ARG A 148 9.90 -19.91 2.95
N GLU A 149 9.70 -18.87 2.16
CA GLU A 149 10.75 -18.32 1.29
C GLU A 149 11.91 -17.76 2.10
N LEU A 150 11.66 -17.04 3.20
CA LEU A 150 12.73 -16.58 4.09
C LEU A 150 13.59 -17.75 4.59
N LYS A 151 12.96 -18.83 5.07
CA LYS A 151 13.70 -20.04 5.50
C LYS A 151 14.53 -20.65 4.37
N ARG A 152 13.97 -20.67 3.16
CA ARG A 152 14.64 -21.19 1.96
C ARG A 152 15.87 -20.35 1.62
N LEU A 153 15.73 -19.02 1.62
CA LEU A 153 16.82 -18.10 1.35
C LEU A 153 17.91 -18.18 2.41
N ASN A 154 17.56 -18.23 3.69
CA ASN A 154 18.54 -18.39 4.78
C ASN A 154 19.34 -19.69 4.62
N SER A 155 18.67 -20.80 4.27
CA SER A 155 19.35 -22.07 4.02
C SER A 155 20.28 -22.00 2.81
N ALA A 156 19.85 -21.36 1.72
CA ALA A 156 20.66 -21.20 0.52
C ALA A 156 21.89 -20.32 0.76
N ILE A 157 21.74 -19.21 1.50
CA ILE A 157 22.84 -18.32 1.87
C ILE A 157 23.85 -19.06 2.77
N ALA A 158 23.36 -19.83 3.75
CA ALA A 158 24.20 -20.64 4.62
C ALA A 158 24.99 -21.69 3.82
N GLU A 159 24.33 -22.44 2.93
CA GLU A 159 24.98 -23.45 2.08
C GLU A 159 26.06 -22.82 1.18
N THR A 160 25.76 -21.67 0.56
CA THR A 160 26.74 -20.95 -0.27
C THR A 160 27.95 -20.50 0.55
N ARG A 161 27.74 -20.04 1.79
CA ARG A 161 28.83 -19.66 2.71
C ARG A 161 29.64 -20.87 3.16
N ASP A 162 29.00 -21.99 3.48
CA ASP A 162 29.68 -23.24 3.82
C ASP A 162 30.53 -23.77 2.66
N ARG A 163 29.99 -23.73 1.43
CA ARG A 163 30.74 -24.06 0.22
C ARG A 163 31.94 -23.14 0.03
N ALA A 164 31.78 -21.84 0.24
CA ALA A 164 32.89 -20.89 0.13
C ALA A 164 33.99 -21.18 1.18
N ASN A 165 33.61 -21.54 2.40
CA ASN A 165 34.54 -21.91 3.48
C ASN A 165 35.34 -23.18 3.14
N LEU A 166 34.66 -24.22 2.65
CA LEU A 166 35.32 -25.47 2.24
C LEU A 166 36.29 -25.25 1.08
N LEU A 167 35.89 -24.45 0.08
CA LEU A 167 36.75 -24.13 -1.06
C LEU A 167 37.94 -23.24 -0.68
N SER A 168 37.78 -22.36 0.31
CA SER A 168 38.88 -21.52 0.83
C SER A 168 39.98 -22.37 1.44
N ASN A 169 39.61 -23.34 2.30
CA ASN A 169 40.57 -24.25 2.93
C ASN A 169 41.29 -25.12 1.89
N VAL A 170 40.54 -25.71 0.94
CA VAL A 170 41.10 -26.52 -0.14
C VAL A 170 42.03 -25.69 -1.03
N ARG A 171 41.67 -24.44 -1.36
CA ARG A 171 42.54 -23.53 -2.13
C ARG A 171 43.81 -23.19 -1.36
N SER A 172 43.72 -22.95 -0.05
CA SER A 172 44.90 -22.71 0.80
C SER A 172 45.86 -23.90 0.78
N ASP A 173 45.34 -25.13 0.92
CA ASP A 173 46.14 -26.35 0.91
C ASP A 173 46.78 -26.61 -0.46
N ILE A 174 46.02 -26.41 -1.55
CA ILE A 174 46.52 -26.50 -2.93
C ILE A 174 47.61 -25.47 -3.16
N ASN A 175 47.42 -24.22 -2.72
CA ASN A 175 48.40 -23.15 -2.88
C ASN A 175 49.66 -23.41 -2.05
N ALA A 176 49.52 -23.94 -0.83
CA ALA A 176 50.66 -24.35 0.00
C ALA A 176 51.44 -25.49 -0.64
N TYR A 177 50.75 -26.50 -1.19
CA TYR A 177 51.40 -27.58 -1.93
C TYR A 177 52.07 -27.07 -3.21
N ARG A 178 51.40 -26.24 -4.02
CA ARG A 178 51.97 -25.66 -5.24
C ARG A 178 53.16 -24.76 -4.95
N SER A 179 53.10 -23.91 -3.92
CA SER A 179 54.23 -23.05 -3.54
C SER A 179 55.42 -23.87 -3.02
N SER A 180 55.17 -24.95 -2.26
CA SER A 180 56.22 -25.88 -1.84
C SER A 180 56.85 -26.63 -3.03
N ALA A 181 56.05 -27.05 -4.01
CA ALA A 181 56.50 -27.74 -5.22
C ALA A 181 57.18 -26.79 -6.22
N SER A 182 56.72 -25.54 -6.32
CA SER A 182 57.28 -24.49 -7.17
C SER A 182 58.66 -24.02 -6.71
N SER A 183 58.96 -24.07 -5.40
CA SER A 183 60.30 -23.78 -4.88
C SER A 183 61.40 -24.69 -5.46
N ASN A 184 61.04 -25.83 -6.06
CA ASN A 184 61.96 -26.79 -6.68
C ASN A 184 61.95 -26.79 -8.23
N GLN A 185 61.05 -26.06 -8.92
CA GLN A 185 60.84 -26.25 -10.37
C GLN A 185 60.87 -24.95 -11.19
N ASN A 186 61.60 -25.05 -12.30
CA ASN A 186 62.01 -24.08 -13.33
C ASN A 186 60.95 -23.08 -13.87
N ASN A 187 61.45 -21.93 -14.35
CA ASN A 187 60.75 -20.72 -14.85
C ASN A 187 59.63 -20.97 -15.89
N ASN A 188 59.69 -22.07 -16.66
CA ASN A 188 58.71 -22.39 -17.71
C ASN A 188 57.32 -22.82 -17.19
N ASN A 189 57.20 -23.24 -15.92
CA ASN A 189 55.89 -23.60 -15.35
C ASN A 189 55.08 -22.37 -14.90
N ALA A 190 55.71 -21.21 -14.69
CA ALA A 190 55.02 -20.01 -14.21
C ALA A 190 54.03 -19.44 -15.24
N GLU A 191 54.37 -19.48 -16.53
CA GLU A 191 53.48 -19.03 -17.61
C GLU A 191 52.29 -19.97 -17.79
N ALA A 192 52.51 -21.29 -17.72
CA ALA A 192 51.44 -22.28 -17.81
C ALA A 192 50.46 -22.19 -16.62
N GLU A 193 50.98 -21.92 -15.41
CA GLU A 193 50.16 -21.71 -14.22
C GLU A 193 49.30 -20.44 -14.33
N TYR A 194 49.89 -19.34 -14.83
CA TYR A 194 49.16 -18.10 -15.11
C TYR A 194 48.02 -18.32 -16.12
N MET A 195 48.28 -19.06 -17.21
CA MET A 195 47.24 -19.38 -18.20
C MET A 195 46.12 -20.26 -17.63
N LEU A 196 46.42 -21.17 -16.70
CA LEU A 196 45.43 -22.01 -16.03
C LEU A 196 44.60 -21.23 -15.01
N GLU A 197 45.22 -20.32 -14.26
CA GLU A 197 44.53 -19.40 -13.36
C GLU A 197 43.59 -18.47 -14.13
N GLU A 198 44.05 -17.91 -15.24
CA GLU A 198 43.25 -17.05 -16.12
C GLU A 198 42.05 -17.83 -16.70
N ARG A 199 42.25 -19.10 -17.08
CA ARG A 199 41.14 -19.97 -17.48
C ARG A 199 40.13 -20.18 -16.35
N GLY A 200 40.60 -20.32 -15.10
CA GLY A 200 39.72 -20.41 -13.93
C GLY A 200 38.93 -19.13 -13.67
N HIS A 201 39.54 -17.97 -13.86
CA HIS A 201 38.85 -16.67 -13.81
C HIS A 201 37.80 -16.53 -14.92
N LEU A 202 38.14 -16.94 -16.14
CA LEU A 202 37.23 -16.98 -17.30
C LEU A 202 36.03 -17.90 -17.04
N GLU A 203 36.26 -19.12 -16.54
CA GLU A 203 35.19 -20.07 -16.22
C GLU A 203 34.26 -19.51 -15.14
N ASN A 204 34.80 -18.88 -14.08
CA ASN A 204 33.98 -18.26 -13.04
C ASN A 204 33.18 -17.07 -13.56
N SER A 205 33.79 -16.25 -14.42
CA SER A 205 33.11 -15.13 -15.10
C SER A 205 31.99 -15.63 -16.02
N HIS A 206 32.24 -16.71 -16.75
CA HIS A 206 31.26 -17.33 -17.65
C HIS A 206 30.05 -17.89 -16.88
N ASN A 207 30.30 -18.60 -15.77
CA ASN A 207 29.22 -19.08 -14.89
C ASN A 207 28.40 -17.92 -14.28
N MET A 208 29.05 -16.81 -13.92
CA MET A 208 28.35 -15.61 -13.46
C MET A 208 27.49 -15.00 -14.58
N MET A 209 28.01 -14.94 -15.80
CA MET A 209 27.28 -14.44 -16.97
C MET A 209 26.03 -15.29 -17.25
N ASP A 210 26.14 -16.62 -17.12
CA ASP A 210 24.99 -17.53 -17.25
C ASP A 210 23.95 -17.31 -16.15
N SER A 211 24.38 -17.04 -14.91
CA SER A 211 23.45 -16.71 -13.81
C SER A 211 22.71 -15.40 -14.05
N VAL A 212 23.40 -14.36 -14.54
CA VAL A 212 22.81 -13.07 -14.92
C VAL A 212 21.86 -13.23 -16.10
N LEU A 213 22.23 -14.07 -17.08
CA LEU A 213 21.39 -14.36 -18.24
C LEU A 213 20.11 -15.09 -17.81
N SER A 214 20.22 -16.10 -16.94
CA SER A 214 19.07 -16.80 -16.35
C SER A 214 18.16 -15.86 -15.57
N GLN A 215 18.75 -14.98 -14.76
CA GLN A 215 18.00 -13.96 -14.02
C GLN A 215 17.31 -12.96 -14.96
N ALA A 216 17.96 -12.54 -16.05
CA ALA A 216 17.38 -11.67 -17.06
C ALA A 216 16.19 -12.35 -17.78
N TYR A 217 16.28 -13.65 -18.08
CA TYR A 217 15.17 -14.43 -18.61
C TYR A 217 14.01 -14.51 -17.62
N ALA A 218 14.29 -14.79 -16.34
CA ALA A 218 13.27 -14.81 -15.30
C ALA A 218 12.59 -13.45 -15.11
N VAL A 219 13.34 -12.35 -15.21
CA VAL A 219 12.79 -10.99 -15.17
C VAL A 219 11.95 -10.67 -16.41
N ASN A 220 12.37 -11.10 -17.61
CA ASN A 220 11.59 -10.93 -18.84
C ASN A 220 10.25 -11.69 -18.78
N GLU A 221 10.28 -12.93 -18.29
CA GLU A 221 9.07 -13.73 -18.07
C GLU A 221 8.15 -13.07 -17.04
N ASN A 222 8.70 -12.54 -15.94
CA ASN A 222 7.95 -11.76 -14.96
C ASN A 222 7.33 -10.49 -15.57
N PHE A 223 8.00 -9.77 -16.49
CA PHE A 223 7.38 -8.66 -17.22
C PHE A 223 6.23 -9.12 -18.13
N GLY A 224 6.35 -10.30 -18.74
CA GLY A 224 5.26 -10.94 -19.48
C GLY A 224 4.03 -11.20 -18.61
N LEU A 225 4.24 -11.83 -17.45
CA LEU A 225 3.18 -12.10 -16.46
C LEU A 225 2.58 -10.81 -15.87
N GLN A 226 3.41 -9.79 -15.63
CA GLN A 226 2.96 -8.47 -15.19
C GLN A 226 2.11 -7.77 -16.26
N ARG A 227 2.49 -7.86 -17.55
CA ARG A 227 1.69 -7.34 -18.66
C ARG A 227 0.34 -8.05 -18.78
N GLU A 228 0.32 -9.37 -18.60
CA GLU A 228 -0.92 -10.14 -18.56
C GLU A 228 -1.80 -9.76 -17.36
N SER A 229 -1.18 -9.51 -16.20
CA SER A 229 -1.85 -9.00 -15.00
C SER A 229 -2.46 -7.61 -15.23
N LEU A 230 -1.71 -6.68 -15.81
CA LEU A 230 -2.19 -5.34 -16.19
C LEU A 230 -3.30 -5.41 -17.24
N ALA A 231 -3.21 -6.32 -18.22
CA ALA A 231 -4.27 -6.58 -19.18
C ALA A 231 -5.52 -7.16 -18.51
N ARG A 232 -5.38 -8.07 -17.52
CA ARG A 232 -6.48 -8.56 -16.69
C ARG A 232 -7.10 -7.46 -15.85
N ILE A 233 -6.29 -6.57 -15.28
CA ILE A 233 -6.76 -5.39 -14.54
C ILE A 233 -7.53 -4.45 -15.47
N ASN A 234 -6.99 -4.15 -16.66
CA ASN A 234 -7.66 -3.31 -17.65
C ASN A 234 -8.99 -3.94 -18.10
N ARG A 235 -9.02 -5.25 -18.42
CA ARG A 235 -10.27 -5.97 -18.73
C ARG A 235 -11.28 -5.94 -17.58
N ARG A 236 -10.83 -6.00 -16.33
CA ARG A 236 -11.71 -5.87 -15.15
C ARG A 236 -12.16 -4.44 -14.90
N ILE A 237 -11.34 -3.43 -15.19
CA ILE A 237 -11.74 -2.01 -15.12
C ILE A 237 -12.77 -1.72 -16.21
N VAL A 238 -12.53 -2.15 -17.45
CA VAL A 238 -13.45 -2.00 -18.58
C VAL A 238 -14.72 -2.84 -18.37
N GLY A 239 -14.60 -4.07 -17.85
CA GLY A 239 -15.73 -4.93 -17.50
C GLY A 239 -16.54 -4.44 -16.30
N ALA A 240 -15.89 -3.80 -15.31
CA ALA A 240 -16.58 -3.12 -14.21
C ALA A 240 -17.27 -1.85 -14.72
N ALA A 241 -16.65 -1.12 -15.65
CA ALA A 241 -17.26 0.02 -16.31
C ALA A 241 -18.48 -0.37 -17.17
N SER A 242 -18.46 -1.54 -17.81
CA SER A 242 -19.62 -2.07 -18.57
C SER A 242 -20.74 -2.62 -17.66
N HIS A 243 -20.43 -3.01 -16.42
CA HIS A 243 -21.42 -3.30 -15.36
C HIS A 243 -21.83 -2.07 -14.53
N VAL A 244 -21.37 -0.87 -14.89
CA VAL A 244 -21.95 0.41 -14.44
C VAL A 244 -22.72 1.06 -15.60
N PRO A 245 -23.85 0.49 -16.06
CA PRO A 245 -24.84 1.29 -16.76
C PRO A 245 -25.40 2.29 -15.74
N GLY A 246 -25.08 3.59 -15.89
CA GLY A 246 -25.76 4.64 -15.14
C GLY A 246 -24.93 5.51 -14.19
N MET A 247 -23.63 5.76 -14.45
CA MET A 247 -22.96 6.92 -13.84
C MET A 247 -23.72 8.23 -14.12
N ASN A 248 -24.33 8.36 -15.31
CA ASN A 248 -25.17 9.51 -15.65
C ASN A 248 -26.47 9.58 -14.82
N SER A 249 -26.96 8.46 -14.29
CA SER A 249 -28.15 8.39 -13.43
C SER A 249 -27.81 8.64 -11.95
N LEU A 250 -26.65 8.21 -11.48
CA LEU A 250 -26.20 8.45 -10.10
C LEU A 250 -25.83 9.93 -9.88
N ILE A 251 -25.19 10.56 -10.86
CA ILE A 251 -24.96 12.02 -10.84
C ILE A 251 -26.27 12.81 -10.91
N HIS A 252 -27.26 12.33 -11.68
CA HIS A 252 -28.60 12.92 -11.70
C HIS A 252 -29.37 12.71 -10.39
N LYS A 253 -29.23 11.55 -9.70
CA LYS A 253 -29.92 11.28 -8.44
C LYS A 253 -29.34 12.07 -7.26
N ILE A 254 -28.03 12.29 -7.24
CA ILE A 254 -27.36 13.17 -6.25
C ILE A 254 -27.69 14.64 -6.54
N GLY A 255 -27.69 15.05 -7.82
CA GLY A 255 -28.08 16.41 -8.23
C GLY A 255 -29.57 16.71 -8.06
N ALA A 256 -30.46 15.72 -8.22
CA ALA A 256 -31.91 15.91 -8.11
C ALA A 256 -32.36 16.22 -6.68
N LYS A 257 -31.71 15.65 -5.66
CA LYS A 257 -32.02 15.99 -4.26
C LYS A 257 -31.61 17.44 -3.96
N ARG A 258 -30.38 17.83 -4.33
CA ARG A 258 -29.87 19.20 -4.15
C ARG A 258 -30.63 20.26 -4.97
N ARG A 259 -31.12 19.90 -6.16
CA ARG A 259 -31.93 20.77 -7.02
C ARG A 259 -33.35 20.95 -6.47
N ARG A 260 -33.99 19.91 -5.90
CA ARG A 260 -35.29 20.03 -5.24
C ARG A 260 -35.22 20.95 -4.02
N ASP A 261 -34.20 20.77 -3.18
CA ASP A 261 -34.03 21.60 -1.98
C ASP A 261 -33.77 23.08 -2.36
N GLY A 262 -33.03 23.34 -3.43
CA GLY A 262 -32.81 24.70 -3.95
C GLY A 262 -34.06 25.34 -4.56
N ILE A 263 -34.91 24.57 -5.26
CA ILE A 263 -36.18 25.07 -5.82
C ILE A 263 -37.16 25.42 -4.70
N ILE A 264 -37.26 24.58 -3.65
CA ILE A 264 -38.13 24.83 -2.50
C ILE A 264 -37.70 26.12 -1.77
N LEU A 265 -36.40 26.29 -1.53
CA LEU A 265 -35.86 27.51 -0.90
C LEU A 265 -36.12 28.76 -1.76
N GLY A 266 -35.92 28.67 -3.08
CA GLY A 266 -36.14 29.78 -4.01
C GLY A 266 -37.61 30.23 -4.09
N VAL A 267 -38.54 29.28 -4.16
CA VAL A 267 -40.00 29.57 -4.13
C VAL A 267 -40.38 30.20 -2.79
N PHE A 268 -39.84 29.71 -1.68
CA PHE A 268 -40.13 30.25 -0.36
C PHE A 268 -39.69 31.72 -0.23
N ILE A 269 -38.48 32.04 -0.68
CA ILE A 269 -37.96 33.41 -0.69
C ILE A 269 -38.80 34.30 -1.62
N GLY A 270 -39.16 33.82 -2.82
CA GLY A 270 -39.99 34.56 -3.77
C GLY A 270 -41.39 34.89 -3.24
N VAL A 271 -42.05 33.92 -2.58
CA VAL A 271 -43.36 34.14 -1.95
C VAL A 271 -43.26 35.14 -0.80
N CYS A 272 -42.22 35.05 0.03
CA CYS A 272 -41.97 36.04 1.09
C CYS A 272 -41.83 37.46 0.52
N PHE A 273 -41.10 37.64 -0.60
CA PHE A 273 -40.98 38.95 -1.26
C PHE A 273 -42.30 39.47 -1.83
N LEU A 274 -43.12 38.61 -2.45
CA LEU A 274 -44.43 39.00 -2.98
C LEU A 274 -45.39 39.45 -1.87
N ILE A 275 -45.41 38.75 -0.73
CA ILE A 275 -46.26 39.12 0.40
C ILE A 275 -45.83 40.50 0.95
N VAL A 276 -44.53 40.76 1.08
CA VAL A 276 -44.01 42.06 1.52
C VAL A 276 -44.34 43.17 0.52
N PHE A 277 -44.28 42.88 -0.79
CA PHE A 277 -44.66 43.84 -1.82
C PHE A 277 -46.15 44.15 -1.83
N PHE A 278 -47.01 43.16 -1.55
CA PHE A 278 -48.46 43.35 -1.55
C PHE A 278 -48.99 44.02 -0.26
N PHE A 279 -48.29 43.86 0.86
CA PHE A 279 -48.62 44.50 2.14
C PHE A 279 -47.99 45.89 2.34
N ARG A 280 -47.26 46.39 1.33
CA ARG A 280 -46.67 47.73 1.31
C ARG A 280 -47.30 48.57 0.21
#